data_AF-A0A957WY22-F1
#
_entry.id   AF-A0A957WY22-F1
#
_cell.length_a   1.000
_cell.length_b   1.000
_cell.length_c   1.000
_cell.angle_alpha   90.00
_cell.angle_beta   90.00
_cell.angle_gamma   90.00
#
_symmetry.space_group_name_H-M   'P 1'
#
loop_
_entity.id
_entity.type
_entity.pdbx_description
1 polymer ?
#
loop_
_entity_poly.entity_id
_entity_poly.type
_entity_poly.pdbx_seq_one_letter_code
_entity_poly.pdbx_strand_id
1 'polypeptide(L)'
;ATTPRGFALTLRIDPAHLHFTQIEANPSLGKVIPLSAEQHGATVVVGLYDLPTNLAAGSELATLVFRGSGVGATTISVVDAAAVDSAGRAIQAEATGSGVVHVDGEQLWVPVVHR
;
A
#
# COMPACT_ATOMS: atom_id res chain seq x y z
N ALA A 1 -10.50 -9.12 22.26
CA ALA A 1 -9.51 -8.70 21.24
C ALA A 1 -9.47 -7.19 21.24
N THR A 2 -8.29 -6.57 21.19
CA THR A 2 -8.17 -5.11 21.06
C THR A 2 -8.42 -4.74 19.60
N THR A 3 -9.45 -3.93 19.33
CA THR A 3 -9.72 -3.52 17.94
C THR A 3 -8.75 -2.42 17.52
N PRO A 4 -8.08 -2.54 16.35
CA PRO A 4 -7.23 -1.47 15.85
C PRO A 4 -8.05 -0.23 15.54
N ARG A 5 -7.53 0.93 15.95
CA ARG A 5 -8.00 2.25 15.56
C ARG A 5 -7.22 2.82 14.38
N GLY A 6 -5.94 2.47 14.29
CA GLY A 6 -5.08 2.77 13.17
C GLY A 6 -4.32 1.53 12.72
N PHE A 7 -4.03 1.48 11.43
CA PHE A 7 -3.27 0.39 10.80
C PHE A 7 -2.33 0.98 9.76
N ALA A 8 -1.09 0.51 9.73
CA ALA A 8 -0.10 0.86 8.73
C ALA A 8 0.52 -0.40 8.12
N LEU A 9 0.81 -0.34 6.84
CA LEU A 9 1.41 -1.42 6.06
C LEU A 9 2.66 -0.89 5.36
N THR A 10 3.76 -1.62 5.50
CA THR A 10 4.98 -1.39 4.74
C THR A 10 5.08 -2.43 3.64
N LEU A 11 5.20 -1.95 2.41
CA LEU A 11 5.30 -2.76 1.20
C LEU A 11 6.67 -2.56 0.56
N ARG A 12 7.16 -3.62 -0.09
CA ARG A 12 8.27 -3.55 -1.04
C ARG A 12 7.73 -3.75 -2.46
N ILE A 13 8.10 -2.81 -3.33
CA ILE A 13 7.77 -2.76 -4.75
C ILE A 13 9.04 -2.59 -5.59
N ASP A 14 8.94 -2.78 -6.89
CA ASP A 14 9.98 -2.38 -7.83
C ASP A 14 9.67 -0.99 -8.42
N PRO A 15 10.45 0.06 -8.07
CA PRO A 15 10.20 1.41 -8.55
C PRO A 15 10.45 1.57 -10.07
N ALA A 16 11.16 0.64 -10.71
CA ALA A 16 11.34 0.64 -12.16
C ALA A 16 10.04 0.27 -12.91
N HIS A 17 9.11 -0.43 -12.24
CA HIS A 17 7.86 -0.90 -12.84
C HIS A 17 6.61 -0.25 -12.24
N LEU A 18 6.65 0.14 -10.97
CA LEU A 18 5.49 0.68 -10.25
C LEU A 18 5.84 1.96 -9.49
N HIS A 19 4.92 2.92 -9.54
CA HIS A 19 4.93 4.10 -8.69
C HIS A 19 3.64 4.14 -7.89
N PHE A 20 3.73 4.21 -6.55
CA PHE A 20 2.53 4.36 -5.73
C PHE A 20 1.88 5.71 -6.00
N THR A 21 0.56 5.76 -6.11
CA THR A 21 -0.16 7.01 -6.39
C THR A 21 -1.07 7.40 -5.25
N GLN A 22 -1.93 6.48 -4.80
CA GLN A 22 -2.93 6.79 -3.79
C GLN A 22 -3.39 5.54 -3.02
N ILE A 23 -3.93 5.81 -1.84
CA ILE A 23 -4.68 4.85 -1.03
C ILE A 23 -6.14 5.31 -1.00
N GLU A 24 -7.04 4.39 -1.33
CA GLU A 24 -8.48 4.60 -1.31
C GLU A 24 -9.07 3.77 -0.16
N ALA A 25 -9.51 4.43 0.91
CA ALA A 25 -10.17 3.73 2.01
C ALA A 25 -11.49 3.09 1.53
N ASN A 26 -11.79 1.90 2.03
CA ASN A 26 -13.05 1.23 1.69
C ASN A 26 -14.24 2.08 2.18
N PRO A 27 -15.11 2.59 1.27
CA PRO A 27 -16.19 3.50 1.65
C PRO A 27 -17.25 2.84 2.54
N SER A 28 -17.35 1.51 2.55
CA SER A 28 -18.29 0.78 3.42
C SER A 28 -17.90 0.83 4.90
N LEU A 29 -16.66 1.20 5.21
CA LEU A 29 -16.18 1.33 6.59
C LEU A 29 -16.56 2.67 7.24
N GLY A 30 -17.20 3.57 6.50
CA GLY A 30 -17.59 4.90 6.98
C GLY A 30 -16.42 5.89 6.95
N LYS A 31 -16.25 6.68 8.02
CA LYS A 31 -15.25 7.76 8.09
C LYS A 31 -13.86 7.24 8.47
N VAL A 32 -13.26 6.44 7.59
CA VAL A 32 -11.84 6.07 7.70
C VAL A 32 -10.98 7.16 7.05
N ILE A 33 -9.88 7.53 7.69
CA ILE A 33 -8.97 8.58 7.24
C ILE A 33 -7.71 7.91 6.67
N PRO A 34 -7.44 7.98 5.36
CA PRO A 34 -6.15 7.60 4.83
C PRO A 34 -5.06 8.52 5.36
N LEU A 35 -3.97 7.93 5.84
CA LEU A 35 -2.77 8.66 6.20
C LEU A 35 -1.97 8.95 4.93
N SER A 36 -1.24 10.07 4.93
CA SER A 36 -0.29 10.38 3.86
C SER A 36 0.67 9.21 3.67
N ALA A 37 0.74 8.70 2.45
CA ALA A 37 1.67 7.64 2.11
C ALA A 37 3.07 8.20 1.90
N GLU A 38 4.07 7.39 2.22
CA GLU A 38 5.48 7.72 2.01
C GLU A 38 6.11 6.65 1.11
N GLN A 39 6.78 7.07 0.04
CA GLN A 39 7.55 6.17 -0.82
C GLN A 39 9.03 6.56 -0.78
N HIS A 40 9.88 5.62 -0.38
CA HIS A 40 11.34 5.76 -0.33
C HIS A 40 11.98 4.63 -1.12
N GLY A 41 12.32 4.90 -2.38
CA GLY A 41 12.86 3.91 -3.30
C GLY A 41 11.89 2.76 -3.53
N ALA A 42 12.28 1.55 -3.12
CA ALA A 42 11.50 0.33 -3.23
C ALA A 42 10.49 0.13 -2.10
N THR A 43 10.48 0.98 -1.08
CA THR A 43 9.59 0.85 0.08
C THR A 43 8.44 1.86 0.00
N VAL A 44 7.22 1.38 0.25
CA VAL A 44 6.01 2.20 0.35
C VAL A 44 5.37 1.96 1.71
N VAL A 45 5.13 3.02 2.47
CA VAL A 45 4.39 2.98 3.74
C VAL A 45 3.03 3.64 3.51
N VAL A 46 1.97 2.91 3.83
CA VAL A 46 0.58 3.40 3.77
C VAL A 46 -0.09 3.18 5.11
N GLY A 47 -1.10 3.98 5.42
CA GLY A 47 -1.86 3.79 6.65
C GLY A 47 -3.28 4.31 6.59
N LEU A 48 -4.08 3.82 7.52
CA LEU A 48 -5.46 4.22 7.75
C LEU A 48 -5.61 4.55 9.24
N TYR A 49 -6.43 5.53 9.54
CA TYR A 49 -6.84 5.91 10.89
C TYR A 49 -8.36 5.99 10.98
N ASP A 50 -8.88 6.00 12.21
CA ASP A 50 -10.32 5.98 12.49
C ASP A 50 -11.00 4.69 11.98
N LEU A 51 -10.33 3.55 12.12
CA LEU A 51 -10.96 2.26 11.81
C LEU A 51 -12.15 1.99 12.75
N PRO A 52 -13.24 1.38 12.24
CA PRO A 52 -14.41 1.09 13.04
C PRO A 52 -14.14 -0.05 14.03
N THR A 53 -14.75 0.03 15.22
CA THR A 53 -14.50 -0.91 16.32
C THR A 53 -15.13 -2.30 16.10
N ASN A 54 -15.99 -2.43 15.10
CA ASN A 54 -16.73 -3.64 14.74
C ASN A 54 -16.27 -4.25 13.40
N LEU A 55 -15.01 -4.06 13.02
CA LEU A 55 -14.42 -4.71 11.83
C LEU A 55 -14.56 -6.23 11.90
N ALA A 56 -15.14 -6.82 10.86
CA ALA A 56 -15.16 -8.28 10.72
C ALA A 56 -13.80 -8.78 10.24
N ALA A 57 -13.46 -10.01 10.59
CA ALA A 57 -12.27 -10.66 10.05
C ALA A 57 -12.39 -10.78 8.52
N GLY A 58 -11.31 -10.44 7.81
CA GLY A 58 -11.28 -10.47 6.35
C GLY A 58 -11.95 -9.27 5.66
N SER A 59 -12.40 -8.26 6.41
CA SER A 59 -12.88 -7.01 5.82
C SER A 59 -11.77 -6.34 4.99
N GLU A 60 -12.12 -5.94 3.77
CA GLU A 60 -11.27 -5.08 2.96
C GLU A 60 -11.13 -3.70 3.63
N LEU A 61 -9.89 -3.25 3.85
CA LEU A 61 -9.63 -1.96 4.52
C LEU A 61 -9.47 -0.82 3.53
N ALA A 62 -8.73 -1.05 2.45
CA ALA A 62 -8.45 -0.07 1.41
C ALA A 62 -7.96 -0.74 0.13
N THR A 63 -8.06 0.00 -0.97
CA THR A 63 -7.39 -0.29 -2.24
C THR A 63 -6.14 0.59 -2.36
N LEU A 64 -5.03 -0.01 -2.78
CA LEU A 64 -3.79 0.70 -3.09
C LEU A 64 -3.65 0.83 -4.60
N VAL A 65 -3.46 2.05 -5.07
CA VAL A 65 -3.35 2.34 -6.50
C VAL A 65 -1.89 2.60 -6.85
N PHE A 66 -1.45 1.94 -7.92
CA PHE A 66 -0.12 2.09 -8.49
C PHE A 66 -0.25 2.50 -9.95
N ARG A 67 0.66 3.34 -10.40
CA ARG A 67 0.85 3.64 -11.82
C ARG A 67 2.02 2.82 -12.35
N GLY A 68 1.85 2.19 -13.51
CA GLY A 68 2.95 1.53 -14.22
C GLY A 68 3.97 2.55 -14.74
N SER A 69 5.25 2.31 -14.47
CA SER A 69 6.40 3.09 -14.95
C SER A 69 7.30 2.34 -15.94
N GLY A 70 7.19 1.01 -16.01
CA GLY A 70 7.96 0.14 -16.89
C GLY A 70 7.19 -1.12 -17.28
N VAL A 71 7.53 -1.70 -18.43
CA VAL A 71 6.88 -2.92 -18.98
C VAL A 71 7.52 -4.16 -18.38
N GLY A 72 6.71 -5.15 -17.98
CA GLY A 72 7.19 -6.42 -17.45
C GLY A 72 6.42 -6.91 -16.24
N ALA A 73 6.84 -8.07 -15.73
CA ALA A 73 6.31 -8.65 -14.49
C ALA A 73 7.10 -8.12 -13.29
N THR A 74 6.38 -7.73 -12.24
CA THR A 74 6.96 -7.29 -10.98
C THR A 74 6.15 -7.78 -9.79
N THR A 75 6.71 -7.72 -8.59
CA THR A 75 6.06 -8.19 -7.36
C THR A 75 5.87 -7.05 -6.38
N ILE A 76 4.69 -7.00 -5.76
CA ILE A 76 4.42 -6.25 -4.54
C ILE A 76 4.46 -7.23 -3.39
N SER A 77 5.21 -6.93 -2.32
CA SER A 77 5.34 -7.81 -1.16
C SER A 77 5.15 -7.04 0.15
N VAL A 78 4.47 -7.65 1.11
CA VAL A 78 4.38 -7.11 2.47
C VAL A 78 5.71 -7.30 3.18
N VAL A 79 6.21 -6.23 3.80
CA VAL A 79 7.42 -6.23 4.63
C VAL A 79 7.08 -6.21 6.10
N ASP A 80 6.13 -5.35 6.50
CA ASP A 80 5.78 -5.14 7.90
C ASP A 80 4.36 -4.59 8.04
N ALA A 81 3.78 -4.74 9.23
CA ALA A 81 2.52 -4.14 9.61
C ALA A 81 2.56 -3.61 11.05
N ALA A 82 1.94 -2.47 11.26
CA ALA A 82 1.77 -1.86 12.57
C ALA A 82 0.30 -1.51 12.82
N ALA A 83 -0.14 -1.59 14.07
CA ALA A 83 -1.46 -1.12 14.46
C ALA A 83 -1.41 -0.42 15.81
N VAL A 84 -2.38 0.46 16.03
CA VAL A 84 -2.59 1.15 17.31
C VAL A 84 -4.04 1.00 17.76
N ASP A 85 -4.26 0.96 19.07
CA ASP A 85 -5.60 0.99 19.67
C ASP A 85 -6.18 2.42 19.70
N SER A 86 -7.39 2.57 20.28
CA SER A 86 -8.06 3.87 20.40
C SER A 86 -7.34 4.87 21.32
N ALA A 87 -6.40 4.41 22.14
CA ALA A 87 -5.55 5.24 22.99
C ALA A 87 -4.20 5.56 22.32
N GLY A 88 -3.99 5.15 21.06
CA GLY A 88 -2.75 5.34 20.33
C GLY A 88 -1.62 4.41 20.77
N ARG A 89 -1.92 3.36 21.53
CA ARG A 89 -0.90 2.40 21.98
C ARG A 89 -0.67 1.37 20.89
N ALA A 90 0.59 1.04 20.64
CA ALA A 90 0.94 -0.03 19.72
C ALA A 90 0.31 -1.35 20.18
N ILE A 91 -0.30 -2.07 19.23
CA ILE A 91 -0.81 -3.42 19.41
C ILE A 91 -0.16 -4.34 18.38
N GLN A 92 -0.14 -5.64 18.65
CA GLN A 92 0.40 -6.61 17.72
C GLN A 92 -0.41 -6.60 16.42
N ALA A 93 0.28 -6.47 15.30
CA ALA A 93 -0.26 -6.59 13.96
C ALA A 93 0.70 -7.43 13.13
N GLU A 94 0.13 -8.28 12.29
CA GLU A 94 0.87 -9.09 11.35
C GLU A 94 0.17 -8.99 10.01
N ALA A 95 0.95 -8.89 8.94
CA ALA A 95 0.44 -8.97 7.59
C ALA A 95 1.42 -9.79 6.75
N THR A 96 0.87 -10.65 5.91
CA THR A 96 1.64 -11.45 4.97
C THR A 96 0.94 -11.38 3.62
N GLY A 97 1.72 -11.32 2.55
CA GLY A 97 1.15 -11.35 1.22
C GLY A 97 2.15 -10.91 0.17
N SER A 98 1.93 -11.41 -1.04
CA SER A 98 2.63 -10.96 -2.24
C SER A 98 1.71 -11.08 -3.45
N GLY A 99 1.82 -10.15 -4.39
CA GLY A 99 1.09 -10.17 -5.65
C GLY A 99 2.03 -9.91 -6.81
N VAL A 100 1.84 -10.63 -7.91
CA VAL A 100 2.53 -10.36 -9.18
C VAL A 100 1.66 -9.41 -10.00
N VAL A 101 2.26 -8.32 -10.46
CA VAL A 101 1.66 -7.34 -11.37
C VAL A 101 2.34 -7.47 -12.72
N HIS A 102 1.55 -7.58 -13.78
CA HIS A 102 2.04 -7.50 -15.16
C HIS A 102 1.66 -6.13 -15.71
N VAL A 103 2.68 -5.37 -16.12
CA VAL A 103 2.48 -4.11 -16.85
C VAL A 103 2.67 -4.41 -18.33
N ASP A 104 1.54 -4.51 -19.03
CA ASP A 104 1.53 -4.73 -20.48
C ASP A 104 1.81 -3.43 -21.24
N GLY A 105 2.59 -3.51 -22.31
CA GLY A 105 2.90 -2.37 -23.17
C GLY A 105 4.08 -2.60 -24.10
N GLU A 106 4.48 -1.55 -24.82
CA GLU A 106 5.67 -1.54 -25.68
C GLU A 106 6.69 -0.52 -25.13
N GLN A 107 7.94 -0.94 -24.95
CA GLN A 107 9.01 -0.05 -24.50
C GLN A 107 9.76 0.50 -25.71
N LEU A 108 9.64 1.81 -25.94
CA LEU A 108 10.35 2.52 -27.00
C LEU A 108 11.56 3.25 -26.44
N TRP A 109 12.72 3.09 -27.10
CA TRP A 109 13.96 3.77 -26.74
C TRP A 109 14.24 4.88 -27.74
N VAL A 110 14.27 6.14 -27.28
CA VAL A 110 14.70 7.28 -28.09
C VAL A 110 16.17 7.57 -27.80
N PRO A 111 17.11 7.30 -28.74
CA PRO A 111 18.51 7.58 -28.51
C PRO A 111 18.73 9.10 -28.44
N VAL A 112 19.37 9.57 -27.37
CA VAL A 112 19.85 10.95 -27.30
C VAL A 112 21.26 11.00 -27.87
N VAL A 113 21.39 11.62 -29.05
CA VAL A 113 22.68 11.82 -29.71
C VAL A 113 23.18 13.22 -29.36
N HIS A 114 24.23 13.33 -28.55
CA HIS A 114 24.92 14.60 -28.34
C HIS A 114 25.95 14.77 -29.45
N ARG A 115 25.89 15.90 -30.17
CA ARG A 115 26.93 16.33 -31.10
C ARG A 115 27.88 17.32 -30.43
#